data_AF-A0A3S1HRA7-F1
#
_entry.id   AF-A0A3S1HRA7-F1
#
_cell.length_a   1.000
_cell.length_b   1.000
_cell.length_c   1.000
_cell.angle_alpha   90.00
_cell.angle_beta   90.00
_cell.angle_gamma   90.00
#
_symmetry.space_group_name_H-M   'P 1'
#
loop_
_entity.id
_entity.type
_entity.pdbx_description
1 polymer ?
#
loop_
_entity_poly.entity_id
_entity_poly.type
_entity_poly.pdbx_seq_one_letter_code
_entity_poly.pdbx_strand_id
1 'polypeptide(L)'
;MTTNFDELLGRFRAYLSSVDHALVRDAVARIGWDMPARTLEPHPLNCLRHLDRAAELAPSDAKSLVQLLAERRNDLRWGQTYGEADFGKEFIDKYGWLEVFGTRGHFVNDAVAAGVLILGPDIVYP
;
A
#
# COMPACT_ATOMS: atom_id res chain seq x y z
N MET A 1 4.12 20.15 -11.83
CA MET A 1 3.47 20.04 -10.51
C MET A 1 3.45 18.57 -10.19
N THR A 2 4.20 18.14 -9.18
CA THR A 2 4.18 16.76 -8.69
C THR A 2 2.80 16.53 -8.08
N THR A 3 2.04 15.59 -8.61
CA THR A 3 0.73 15.24 -8.06
C THR A 3 0.93 14.50 -6.73
N ASN A 4 -0.08 14.49 -5.85
CA ASN A 4 -0.01 13.76 -4.58
C ASN A 4 0.31 12.25 -4.77
N PHE A 5 -0.05 11.69 -5.93
CA PHE A 5 0.22 10.30 -6.27
C PHE A 5 1.67 10.06 -6.69
N ASP A 6 2.32 11.02 -7.33
CA ASP A 6 3.74 10.91 -7.69
C ASP A 6 4.63 10.78 -6.44
N GLU A 7 4.21 11.41 -5.33
CA GLU A 7 4.86 11.25 -4.04
C GLU A 7 4.68 9.84 -3.46
N LEU A 8 3.48 9.24 -3.62
CA LEU A 8 3.24 7.84 -3.24
C LEU A 8 4.16 6.90 -4.02
N LEU A 9 4.21 7.01 -5.35
CA LEU A 9 5.06 6.15 -6.17
C LEU A 9 6.55 6.36 -5.87
N GLY A 10 6.97 7.61 -5.69
CA GLY A 10 8.34 7.96 -5.35
C GLY A 10 8.80 7.37 -4.01
N ARG A 11 8.01 7.55 -2.94
CA ARG A 11 8.34 7.00 -1.61
C ARG A 11 8.26 5.46 -1.60
N PHE A 12 7.32 4.87 -2.34
CA PHE A 12 7.21 3.42 -2.48
C PHE A 12 8.43 2.83 -3.20
N ARG A 13 8.86 3.44 -4.31
CA ARG A 13 10.08 3.08 -5.02
C ARG A 13 11.32 3.19 -4.13
N ALA A 14 11.44 4.29 -3.37
CA ALA A 14 12.55 4.53 -2.47
C ALA A 14 12.66 3.42 -1.40
N TYR A 15 11.54 3.06 -0.78
CA TYR A 15 11.49 1.95 0.18
C TYR A 15 11.88 0.62 -0.46
N LEU A 16 11.32 0.25 -1.61
CA LEU A 16 11.69 -1.01 -2.26
C LEU A 16 13.18 -1.06 -2.66
N SER A 17 13.76 0.10 -2.99
CA SER A 17 15.18 0.21 -3.33
C SER A 17 16.11 0.12 -2.12
N SER A 18 15.61 0.37 -0.90
CA SER A 18 16.40 0.27 0.34
C SER A 18 16.47 -1.14 0.90
N VAL A 19 15.62 -2.06 0.44
CA VAL A 19 15.59 -3.44 0.94
C VAL A 19 16.84 -4.20 0.46
N ASP A 20 17.71 -4.56 1.39
CA ASP A 20 18.92 -5.34 1.11
C ASP A 20 18.61 -6.84 0.97
N HIS A 21 17.91 -7.19 -0.10
CA HIS A 21 17.61 -8.58 -0.44
C HIS A 21 17.72 -8.79 -1.96
N ALA A 22 18.51 -9.79 -2.38
CA ALA A 22 18.80 -10.02 -3.80
C ALA A 22 17.54 -10.20 -4.64
N LEU A 23 16.57 -11.00 -4.17
CA LEU A 23 15.29 -11.19 -4.87
C LEU A 23 14.50 -9.89 -5.03
N VAL A 24 14.55 -9.00 -4.03
CA VAL A 24 13.83 -7.72 -4.08
C VAL A 24 14.52 -6.79 -5.07
N ARG A 25 15.86 -6.70 -5.03
CA ARG A 25 16.63 -5.92 -6.00
C ARG A 25 16.36 -6.36 -7.43
N ASP A 26 16.40 -7.66 -7.70
CA ASP A 26 16.15 -8.21 -9.04
C ASP A 26 14.72 -7.93 -9.51
N ALA A 27 13.73 -8.02 -8.63
CA ALA A 27 12.35 -7.68 -8.95
C ALA A 27 12.18 -6.18 -9.23
N VAL A 28 12.74 -5.32 -8.38
CA VAL A 28 12.68 -3.85 -8.49
C VAL A 28 13.34 -3.35 -9.77
N ALA A 29 14.46 -3.96 -10.17
CA ALA A 29 15.19 -3.62 -11.40
C ALA A 29 14.38 -3.87 -12.68
N ARG A 30 13.39 -4.77 -12.64
CA ARG A 30 12.54 -5.12 -13.79
C ARG A 30 11.29 -4.25 -13.90
N ILE A 31 10.99 -3.43 -12.90
CA ILE A 31 9.80 -2.58 -12.89
C ILE A 31 10.04 -1.35 -13.77
N GLY A 32 9.18 -1.17 -14.77
CA GLY A 32 9.06 0.10 -15.49
C GLY A 32 8.37 1.14 -14.61
N TRP A 33 9.12 2.13 -14.13
CA TRP A 33 8.60 3.16 -13.21
C TRP A 33 7.91 4.35 -13.90
N ASP A 34 8.00 4.45 -15.23
CA ASP A 34 7.28 5.44 -16.04
C ASP A 34 5.86 4.94 -16.34
N MET A 35 5.09 4.77 -15.27
CA MET A 35 3.73 4.24 -15.31
C MET A 35 2.71 5.38 -15.28
N PRO A 36 1.65 5.34 -16.12
CA PRO A 36 0.65 6.39 -16.12
C PRO A 36 -0.21 6.31 -14.85
N ALA A 37 -0.48 7.46 -14.24
CA ALA A 37 -1.38 7.57 -13.11
C ALA A 37 -2.84 7.30 -13.54
N ARG A 38 -3.63 6.78 -12.60
CA ARG A 38 -5.05 6.50 -12.74
C ARG A 38 -5.80 7.16 -11.58
N THR A 39 -6.78 7.99 -11.92
CA THR A 39 -7.70 8.54 -10.92
C THR A 39 -8.66 7.47 -10.43
N LEU A 40 -8.72 7.28 -9.11
CA LEU A 40 -9.64 6.35 -8.45
C LEU A 40 -10.40 7.09 -7.37
N GLU A 41 -11.69 6.80 -7.24
CA GLU A 41 -12.51 7.31 -6.14
C GLU A 41 -11.98 6.79 -4.80
N PRO A 42 -11.70 7.63 -3.79
CA PRO A 42 -11.21 7.15 -2.51
C PRO A 42 -12.14 6.13 -1.84
N HIS A 43 -11.56 5.21 -1.08
CA HIS A 43 -12.31 4.18 -0.36
C HIS A 43 -11.61 3.87 0.98
N PRO A 44 -11.89 4.66 2.03
CA PRO A 44 -11.30 4.42 3.35
C PRO A 44 -11.91 3.19 4.03
N LEU A 45 -11.10 2.48 4.83
CA LEU A 45 -11.49 1.27 5.57
C LEU A 45 -11.27 1.46 7.09
N ASN A 46 -11.91 0.60 7.88
CA ASN A 46 -11.79 0.63 9.35
C ASN A 46 -10.37 0.35 9.84
N CYS A 47 -9.61 -0.49 9.11
CA CYS A 47 -8.24 -0.86 9.48
C CYS A 47 -7.24 0.31 9.39
N LEU A 48 -7.60 1.40 8.71
CA LEU A 48 -6.71 2.56 8.53
C LEU A 48 -6.41 3.30 9.83
N ARG A 49 -7.22 3.09 10.88
CA ARG A 49 -6.92 3.55 12.25
C ARG A 49 -5.58 3.05 12.79
N HIS A 50 -5.05 1.96 12.23
CA HIS A 50 -3.77 1.38 12.65
C HIS A 50 -2.55 2.09 12.03
N LEU A 51 -2.74 2.91 10.99
CA LEU A 51 -1.64 3.57 10.28
C LEU A 51 -0.90 4.61 11.14
N ASP A 52 -1.59 5.30 12.05
CA ASP A 52 -0.94 6.27 12.94
C ASP A 52 0.10 5.58 13.84
N ARG A 53 -0.29 4.47 14.48
CA ARG A 53 0.63 3.67 15.29
C ARG A 53 1.70 2.97 14.44
N ALA A 54 1.36 2.49 13.24
CA ALA A 54 2.33 1.92 12.32
C ALA A 54 3.39 2.95 11.90
N ALA A 55 2.97 4.20 11.63
CA ALA A 55 3.88 5.28 11.28
C ALA A 55 4.84 5.61 12.43
N GLU A 56 4.41 5.52 13.69
CA GLU A 56 5.29 5.67 14.86
C GLU A 56 6.34 4.55 14.95
N LEU A 57 5.92 3.30 14.71
CA LEU A 57 6.76 2.11 14.87
C LEU A 57 7.63 1.77 13.66
N ALA A 58 7.33 2.32 12.48
CA ALA A 58 8.02 2.00 11.25
C ALA A 58 9.54 2.23 11.37
N PRO A 59 10.37 1.29 10.88
CA PRO A 59 11.81 1.48 10.79
C PRO A 59 12.17 2.65 9.88
N SER A 60 13.39 3.18 9.99
CA SER A 60 13.81 4.42 9.33
C SER A 60 13.68 4.40 7.81
N ASP A 61 13.90 3.23 7.20
CA ASP A 61 13.80 2.99 5.76
C ASP A 61 12.35 3.00 5.24
N ALA A 62 11.40 2.48 6.02
CA ALA A 62 9.97 2.50 5.70
C ALA A 62 9.24 3.77 6.18
N LYS A 63 9.83 4.51 7.14
CA LYS A 63 9.18 5.60 7.88
C LYS A 63 8.46 6.60 6.99
N SER A 64 9.16 7.09 5.96
CA SER A 64 8.65 8.09 5.03
C SER A 64 7.42 7.61 4.26
N LEU A 65 7.42 6.35 3.81
CA LEU A 65 6.28 5.76 3.12
C LEU A 65 5.09 5.58 4.06
N VAL A 66 5.31 5.02 5.26
CA VAL A 66 4.22 4.75 6.21
C VAL A 66 3.58 6.04 6.73
N GLN A 67 4.37 7.10 6.97
CA GLN A 67 3.84 8.41 7.32
C GLN A 67 2.96 9.00 6.22
N LEU A 68 3.38 8.92 4.95
CA LEU A 68 2.56 9.37 3.83
C LEU A 68 1.22 8.60 3.78
N LEU A 69 1.28 7.27 3.94
CA LEU A 69 0.08 6.44 3.95
C LEU A 69 -0.87 6.81 5.10
N ALA A 70 -0.33 7.10 6.30
CA ALA A 70 -1.14 7.56 7.42
C ALA A 70 -1.78 8.91 7.13
N GLU A 71 -1.02 9.90 6.65
CA GLU A 71 -1.50 11.24 6.33
C GLU A 71 -2.57 11.25 5.22
N ARG A 72 -2.38 10.41 4.20
CA ARG A 72 -3.21 10.36 2.98
C ARG A 72 -4.20 9.21 2.95
N ARG A 73 -4.40 8.52 4.07
CA ARG A 73 -5.22 7.30 4.16
C ARG A 73 -6.61 7.43 3.54
N ASN A 74 -7.23 8.61 3.64
CA ASN A 74 -8.59 8.87 3.15
C ASN A 74 -8.66 9.32 1.68
N ASP A 75 -7.50 9.61 1.06
CA ASP A 75 -7.41 10.04 -0.34
C ASP A 75 -7.19 8.84 -1.29
N LEU A 76 -6.96 7.64 -0.73
CA LEU A 76 -6.55 6.45 -1.46
C LEU A 76 -7.71 5.45 -1.61
N ARG A 77 -7.71 4.71 -2.73
CA ARG A 77 -8.56 3.54 -2.96
C ARG A 77 -8.00 2.32 -2.25
N TRP A 78 -8.44 2.05 -1.02
CA TRP A 78 -8.15 0.78 -0.36
C TRP A 78 -9.11 -0.31 -0.82
N GLY A 79 -8.69 -1.56 -0.67
CA GLY A 79 -9.45 -2.73 -1.07
C GLY A 79 -9.47 -3.81 0.01
N GLN A 80 -10.51 -4.63 -0.06
CA GLN A 80 -10.61 -5.89 0.66
C GLN A 80 -11.01 -6.95 -0.36
N THR A 81 -10.29 -8.08 -0.36
CA THR A 81 -10.61 -9.21 -1.24
C THR A 81 -11.73 -10.06 -0.63
N TYR A 82 -11.70 -10.20 0.69
CA TYR A 82 -12.64 -10.98 1.48
C TYR A 82 -13.74 -10.08 2.03
N GLY A 83 -14.89 -10.67 2.27
CA GLY A 83 -16.01 -10.04 2.97
C GLY A 83 -16.27 -10.67 4.33
N GLU A 84 -17.27 -10.14 5.03
CA GLU A 84 -17.68 -10.63 6.36
C GLU A 84 -18.13 -12.10 6.32
N ALA A 85 -18.71 -12.55 5.20
CA ALA A 85 -19.11 -13.94 5.03
C ALA A 85 -17.93 -14.92 4.99
N ASP A 86 -16.73 -14.47 4.63
CA ASP A 86 -15.55 -15.31 4.54
C ASP A 86 -14.87 -15.46 5.91
N PHE A 87 -14.63 -14.34 6.61
CA PHE A 87 -13.79 -14.31 7.81
C PHE A 87 -14.37 -13.53 9.00
N GLY A 88 -15.65 -13.14 8.92
CA GLY A 88 -16.34 -12.42 9.98
C GLY A 88 -15.93 -10.95 10.08
N LYS A 89 -16.76 -10.19 10.80
CA LYS A 89 -16.61 -8.74 10.94
C LYS A 89 -15.29 -8.33 11.59
N GLU A 90 -14.82 -9.10 12.56
CA GLU A 90 -13.59 -8.77 13.29
C GLU A 90 -12.36 -8.74 12.37
N PHE A 91 -12.22 -9.74 11.50
CA PHE A 91 -11.15 -9.78 10.51
C PHE A 91 -11.26 -8.60 9.53
N ILE A 92 -12.46 -8.39 8.98
CA ILE A 92 -12.73 -7.34 7.98
C ILE A 92 -12.50 -5.93 8.56
N ASP A 93 -12.76 -5.69 9.84
CA ASP A 93 -12.50 -4.38 10.44
C ASP A 93 -11.00 -4.07 10.65
N LYS A 94 -10.12 -5.07 10.47
CA LYS A 94 -8.68 -5.01 10.78
C LYS A 94 -7.78 -5.30 9.57
N TYR A 95 -8.35 -5.76 8.45
CA TYR A 95 -7.63 -6.11 7.22
C TYR A 95 -7.91 -5.14 6.08
N GLY A 96 -6.91 -4.85 5.26
CA GLY A 96 -7.10 -4.14 4.00
C GLY A 96 -5.80 -4.03 3.22
N TRP A 97 -5.90 -3.74 1.94
CA TRP A 97 -4.74 -3.55 1.06
C TRP A 97 -4.88 -2.30 0.22
N LEU A 98 -3.74 -1.79 -0.23
CA LEU A 98 -3.65 -0.74 -1.25
C LEU A 98 -2.79 -1.27 -2.38
N GLU A 99 -3.33 -1.32 -3.59
CA GLU A 99 -2.54 -1.55 -4.79
C GLU A 99 -1.99 -0.18 -5.24
N VAL A 100 -0.67 0.01 -5.14
CA VAL A 100 -0.03 1.25 -5.56
C VAL A 100 -0.01 1.29 -7.08
N PHE A 101 0.44 0.19 -7.70
CA PHE A 101 0.41 0.01 -9.15
C PHE A 101 0.06 -1.43 -9.51
N GLY A 102 -0.51 -1.60 -10.71
CA GLY A 102 -0.98 -2.89 -11.23
C GLY A 102 -2.18 -2.70 -12.13
N THR A 103 -3.04 -3.71 -12.22
CA THR A 103 -4.27 -3.62 -13.03
C THR A 103 -5.36 -2.81 -12.33
N ARG A 104 -5.30 -2.62 -11.01
CA ARG A 104 -6.32 -1.93 -10.17
C ARG A 104 -5.77 -0.74 -9.39
N GLY A 105 -4.45 -0.60 -9.27
CA GLY A 105 -3.81 0.46 -8.51
C GLY A 105 -3.95 1.88 -9.09
N HIS A 106 -3.38 2.84 -8.36
CA HIS A 106 -3.31 4.27 -8.74
C HIS A 106 -2.36 4.54 -9.89
N PHE A 107 -1.56 3.56 -10.29
CA PHE A 107 -0.76 3.60 -11.50
C PHE A 107 -0.92 2.31 -12.30
N VAL A 108 -1.00 2.44 -13.62
CA VAL A 108 -1.23 1.29 -14.50
C VAL A 108 0.08 0.55 -14.74
N ASN A 109 0.09 -0.74 -14.43
CA ASN A 109 1.19 -1.63 -14.79
C ASN A 109 0.63 -3.03 -15.07
N ASP A 110 0.72 -3.47 -16.33
CA ASP A 110 0.18 -4.77 -16.76
C ASP A 110 1.16 -5.93 -16.55
N ALA A 111 2.42 -5.65 -16.20
CA ALA A 111 3.46 -6.64 -16.00
C ALA A 111 3.61 -7.06 -14.54
N VAL A 112 3.44 -6.12 -13.60
CA VAL A 112 3.64 -6.34 -12.16
C VAL A 112 2.62 -5.52 -11.37
N ALA A 113 2.10 -6.10 -10.29
CA ALA A 113 1.34 -5.38 -9.27
C ALA A 113 2.13 -5.33 -7.96
N ALA A 114 2.10 -4.18 -7.27
CA ALA A 114 2.66 -4.04 -5.94
C ALA A 114 1.84 -3.08 -5.09
N GLY A 115 1.94 -3.25 -3.78
CA GLY A 115 1.10 -2.55 -2.84
C GLY A 115 1.50 -2.73 -1.39
N VAL A 116 0.63 -2.30 -0.49
CA VAL A 116 0.75 -2.53 0.94
C VAL A 116 -0.42 -3.35 1.47
N LEU A 117 -0.14 -4.11 2.52
CA LEU A 117 -1.12 -4.88 3.27
C LEU A 117 -1.14 -4.39 4.72
N ILE A 118 -2.33 -4.15 5.25
CA ILE A 118 -2.56 -3.86 6.67
C ILE A 118 -3.18 -5.09 7.30
N LEU A 119 -2.53 -5.58 8.35
CA LEU A 119 -3.05 -6.57 9.28
C LEU A 119 -3.08 -5.94 10.67
N GLY A 120 -4.28 -5.68 11.18
CA GLY A 120 -4.47 -5.21 12.54
C GLY A 120 -4.12 -6.29 13.57
N PRO A 121 -4.08 -5.93 14.86
CA PRO A 121 -3.73 -6.87 15.93
C PRO A 121 -4.80 -7.96 16.10
N ASP A 122 -4.35 -9.12 16.59
CA ASP A 122 -5.19 -10.25 16.99
C ASP A 122 -6.08 -10.78 15.85
N ILE A 123 -5.53 -10.90 14.64
CA ILE A 123 -6.14 -11.61 13.51
C ILE A 123 -5.16 -12.62 12.93
N VAL A 124 -5.70 -13.68 12.32
CA VAL A 124 -4.92 -14.64 11.52
C VAL A 124 -5.29 -14.41 10.06
N TYR A 125 -4.27 -14.19 9.22
CA TYR A 125 -4.47 -14.17 7.78
C TYR A 125 -4.31 -15.60 7.25
N PRO A 126 -5.36 -16.23 6.69
CA PRO A 126 -5.33 -17.64 6.27
C PRO A 126 -4.39 -17.93 5.08
#